data_AF-A0A4Q3H8I8-F1
#
_entry.id   AF-A0A4Q3H8I8-F1
#
_cell.length_a   1.000
_cell.length_b   1.000
_cell.length_c   1.000
_cell.angle_alpha   90.00
_cell.angle_beta   90.00
_cell.angle_gamma   90.00
#
_symmetry.space_group_name_H-M   'P 1'
#
loop_
_entity.id
_entity.type
_entity.pdbx_description
1 polymer ?
#
loop_
_entity_poly.entity_id
_entity_poly.type
_entity_poly.pdbx_seq_one_letter_code
_entity_poly.pdbx_strand_id
1 'polypeptide(L)'
;AEAADVVLLVDNLGRLSTGMEIARRSRRIAIESVLVGIGLSIFAMVAAALGYLAPVEGAILQEAIDVAVILNALRALRIAPSTA
;
A
#
# COMPACT_ATOMS: atom_id res chain seq x y z
N ALA A 1 -8.29 -29.44 -11.76
CA ALA A 1 -7.92 -29.26 -10.34
C ALA A 1 -8.00 -27.77 -10.07
N GLU A 2 -8.98 -27.35 -9.28
CA GLU A 2 -9.17 -25.96 -8.88
C GLU A 2 -8.66 -25.88 -7.44
N ALA A 3 -7.48 -25.28 -7.25
CA ALA A 3 -6.87 -25.15 -5.94
C ALA A 3 -7.45 -23.93 -5.22
N ALA A 4 -7.64 -24.03 -3.90
CA ALA A 4 -8.08 -22.89 -3.10
C ALA A 4 -6.95 -21.86 -2.94
N ASP A 5 -7.25 -20.57 -3.16
CA ASP A 5 -6.29 -19.46 -2.96
C ASP A 5 -6.04 -19.15 -1.47
N VAL A 6 -6.91 -19.64 -0.57
CA VAL A 6 -6.82 -19.44 0.87
C VAL A 6 -7.24 -20.72 1.60
N VAL A 7 -6.45 -21.14 2.58
CA VAL A 7 -6.73 -22.31 3.44
C VAL A 7 -6.99 -21.84 4.87
N LEU A 8 -8.13 -22.24 5.43
CA LEU A 8 -8.43 -22.05 6.85
C LEU A 8 -7.74 -23.16 7.65
N LEU A 9 -6.77 -22.79 8.47
CA LEU A 9 -6.03 -23.73 9.33
C LEU A 9 -6.86 -24.29 10.48
N VAL A 10 -7.98 -23.66 10.81
CA VAL A 10 -8.85 -24.01 11.92
C VAL A 10 -10.29 -24.05 11.39
N ASP A 11 -11.05 -25.06 11.80
CA ASP A 11 -12.49 -25.23 11.49
C ASP A 11 -13.37 -24.23 12.25
N ASN A 12 -13.04 -22.94 12.18
CA ASN A 12 -13.83 -21.86 12.74
C ASN A 12 -14.07 -20.78 11.68
N LEU A 13 -15.27 -20.81 11.10
CA LEU A 13 -15.73 -19.85 10.09
C LEU A 13 -15.79 -18.40 10.62
N GLY A 14 -15.85 -18.19 11.94
CA GLY A 14 -15.74 -16.86 12.55
C GLY A 14 -14.38 -16.20 12.29
N ARG A 15 -13.31 -16.96 12.03
CA ARG A 15 -12.00 -16.37 11.64
C ARG A 15 -11.98 -15.84 10.20
N LEU A 16 -12.91 -16.31 9.35
CA LEU A 16 -13.03 -15.80 7.98
C LEU A 16 -13.52 -14.36 7.97
N SER A 17 -14.50 -14.00 8.80
CA SER A 17 -15.01 -12.62 8.88
C SER A 17 -13.92 -11.65 9.33
N THR A 18 -13.15 -12.04 10.35
CA THR A 18 -11.98 -11.30 10.82
C THR A 18 -10.92 -11.13 9.74
N GLY A 19 -10.61 -12.21 9.00
CA GLY A 19 -9.68 -12.16 7.88
C GLY A 19 -10.16 -11.22 6.76
N MET A 20 -11.46 -11.23 6.45
CA MET A 20 -12.07 -10.31 5.48
C MET A 20 -12.01 -8.85 5.93
N GLU A 21 -12.18 -8.57 7.22
CA GLU A 21 -12.04 -7.21 7.78
C GLU A 21 -10.62 -6.68 7.58
N ILE A 22 -9.61 -7.50 7.90
CA ILE A 22 -8.20 -7.18 7.67
C ILE A 22 -7.96 -6.92 6.18
N ALA A 23 -8.39 -7.84 5.30
CA ALA A 23 -8.20 -7.71 3.87
C ALA A 23 -8.80 -6.41 3.29
N ARG A 24 -10.02 -6.05 3.70
CA ARG A 24 -10.69 -4.81 3.26
C ARG A 24 -9.93 -3.57 3.71
N ARG A 25 -9.48 -3.54 4.98
CA ARG A 25 -8.68 -2.43 5.51
C ARG A 25 -7.32 -2.32 4.83
N SER A 26 -6.63 -3.43 4.62
CA SER A 26 -5.36 -3.48 3.89
C SER A 26 -5.52 -2.96 2.48
N ARG A 27 -6.57 -3.38 1.76
CA ARG A 27 -6.86 -2.89 0.40
C ARG A 27 -7.12 -1.38 0.36
N ARG A 28 -7.82 -0.83 1.37
CA ARG A 28 -8.04 0.61 1.46
C ARG A 28 -6.72 1.36 1.62
N ILE A 29 -5.84 0.90 2.50
CA ILE A 29 -4.51 1.49 2.72
C ILE A 29 -3.65 1.37 1.44
N ALA A 30 -3.71 0.24 0.75
CA ALA A 30 -2.99 0.03 -0.49
C ALA A 30 -3.44 1.02 -1.58
N ILE A 31 -4.75 1.19 -1.78
CA ILE A 31 -5.29 2.16 -2.76
C ILE A 31 -4.91 3.59 -2.38
N GLU A 32 -5.02 3.95 -1.10
CA GLU A 32 -4.60 5.26 -0.58
C GLU A 32 -3.11 5.52 -0.90
N SER A 33 -2.25 4.53 -0.66
CA SER A 33 -0.80 4.60 -0.93
C SER A 33 -0.50 4.72 -2.43
N VAL A 34 -1.19 3.94 -3.27
CA VAL A 34 -1.02 3.99 -4.73
C VAL A 34 -1.43 5.35 -5.29
N LEU A 35 -2.58 5.87 -4.86
CA LEU A 35 -3.05 7.18 -5.34
C LEU A 35 -2.10 8.31 -4.93
N VAL A 36 -1.62 8.29 -3.69
CA VAL A 36 -0.64 9.27 -3.19
C VAL A 36 0.69 9.13 -3.93
N GLY A 37 1.21 7.91 -4.06
CA GLY A 37 2.48 7.65 -4.74
C GLY A 37 2.45 8.09 -6.19
N ILE A 38 1.47 7.66 -6.97
CA ILE A 38 1.31 8.07 -8.37
C ILE A 38 1.16 9.59 -8.47
N GLY A 39 0.34 10.21 -7.61
CA GLY A 39 0.14 11.66 -7.61
C GLY A 39 1.43 12.43 -7.36
N LEU A 40 2.21 12.04 -6.35
CA LEU A 40 3.49 12.66 -6.01
C LEU A 40 4.52 12.43 -7.12
N SER A 41 4.64 11.21 -7.64
CA SER A 41 5.58 10.88 -8.72
C SER A 41 5.28 11.67 -9.98
N ILE A 42 4.00 11.78 -10.39
CA ILE A 42 3.59 12.61 -11.55
C ILE A 42 3.97 14.07 -11.31
N PHE A 43 3.66 14.63 -10.15
CA PHE A 43 3.98 16.02 -9.83
C PHE A 43 5.49 16.28 -9.89
N ALA A 44 6.30 15.40 -9.29
CA ALA A 44 7.76 15.48 -9.33
C ALA A 44 8.31 15.35 -10.76
N MET A 45 7.77 14.44 -11.57
CA MET A 45 8.17 14.28 -12.98
C MET A 45 7.81 15.51 -13.82
N VAL A 46 6.64 16.13 -13.61
CA VAL A 46 6.27 17.36 -14.30
C VAL A 46 7.21 18.50 -13.92
N ALA A 47 7.53 18.67 -12.63
CA ALA A 47 8.48 19.67 -12.19
C ALA A 47 9.88 19.45 -12.81
N ALA A 48 10.36 18.21 -12.86
CA ALA A 48 11.60 17.86 -13.53
C ALA A 48 11.55 18.14 -15.04
N ALA A 49 10.45 17.81 -15.72
CA ALA A 49 10.27 18.05 -17.15
C ALA A 49 10.26 19.56 -17.50
N LEU A 50 9.77 20.41 -16.59
CA LEU A 50 9.81 21.87 -16.72
C LEU A 50 11.19 22.47 -16.38
N GLY A 51 12.16 21.64 -15.98
CA GLY A 51 13.52 22.05 -15.67
C GLY A 51 13.75 22.54 -14.25
N TYR A 52 12.78 22.34 -13.33
CA TYR A 52 12.92 22.76 -11.92
C TYR A 52 13.76 21.80 -11.08
N LEU A 53 14.05 20.59 -11.58
CA LEU A 53 14.90 19.62 -10.88
C LEU A 53 15.99 19.09 -11.81
N ALA A 54 17.22 19.05 -11.31
CA ALA A 54 18.29 18.33 -11.98
C ALA A 54 18.05 16.81 -11.91
N PRO A 55 18.59 16.00 -12.85
CA PRO A 55 18.34 14.55 -12.88
C PRO A 55 18.70 13.82 -11.58
N VAL A 56 19.82 14.19 -10.95
CA VAL A 56 20.28 13.54 -9.70
C VAL A 56 19.37 13.90 -8.52
N GLU A 57 18.99 15.17 -8.40
CA GLU A 57 18.10 15.65 -7.34
C GLU A 57 16.69 15.06 -7.49
N GLY A 58 16.19 15.01 -8.73
CA GLY A 58 14.91 14.39 -9.06
C GLY A 58 14.89 12.90 -8.74
N ALA A 59 15.99 12.18 -8.98
CA ALA A 59 16.11 10.77 -8.62
C ALA A 59 16.07 10.54 -7.10
N ILE A 60 16.81 11.35 -6.33
CA ILE A 60 16.80 11.28 -4.86
C ILE A 60 15.41 11.61 -4.31
N LEU A 61 14.74 12.62 -4.87
CA LEU A 61 13.37 12.98 -4.48
C LEU A 61 12.39 11.85 -4.78
N GLN A 62 12.47 11.21 -5.95
CA GLN A 62 11.61 10.07 -6.31
C GLN A 62 11.84 8.88 -5.36
N GLU A 63 13.09 8.54 -5.04
CA GLU A 63 13.37 7.47 -4.07
C GLU A 63 12.78 7.78 -2.69
N ALA A 64 12.85 9.04 -2.26
CA ALA A 64 12.24 9.47 -1.00
C ALA A 64 10.69 9.35 -1.03
N ILE A 65 10.06 9.65 -2.17
CA ILE A 65 8.62 9.45 -2.37
C ILE A 65 8.28 7.96 -2.26
N ASP A 66 9.03 7.09 -2.92
CA ASP A 66 8.80 5.64 -2.89
C ASP A 66 8.94 5.07 -1.48
N VAL A 67 9.97 5.46 -0.74
CA VAL A 67 10.13 5.09 0.68
C VAL A 67 8.95 5.56 1.52
N ALA A 68 8.50 6.81 1.35
CA ALA A 68 7.35 7.34 2.09
C ALA A 68 6.05 6.55 1.79
N VAL A 69 5.84 6.17 0.53
CA VAL A 69 4.70 5.35 0.10
C VAL A 69 4.77 3.96 0.72
N ILE A 70 5.94 3.32 0.73
CA ILE A 70 6.16 2.03 1.39
C ILE A 70 5.84 2.13 2.88
N LEU A 71 6.38 3.13 3.58
CA LEU A 71 6.11 3.34 5.00
C LEU A 71 4.60 3.54 5.28
N ASN A 72 3.89 4.24 4.41
CA ASN A 72 2.42 4.37 4.52
C ASN A 72 1.71 3.03 4.28
N ALA A 73 2.13 2.23 3.29
CA ALA A 73 1.57 0.92 3.02
C ALA A 73 1.74 -0.04 4.21
N LEU A 74 2.87 0.05 4.93
CA LEU A 74 3.13 -0.72 6.16
C LEU A 74 2.16 -0.42 7.30
N ARG A 75 1.36 0.67 7.22
CA ARG A 75 0.22 0.90 8.13
C ARG A 75 -0.76 -0.28 8.13
N ALA A 76 -0.84 -1.05 7.05
CA ALA A 76 -1.64 -2.26 6.96
C ALA A 76 -1.24 -3.33 8.01
N LEU A 77 0.03 -3.37 8.44
CA LEU A 77 0.48 -4.31 9.47
C LEU A 77 -0.08 -4.01 10.86
N ARG A 78 -0.60 -2.80 11.07
CA ARG A 78 -1.18 -2.37 12.36
C ARG A 78 -2.67 -2.69 12.46
N ILE A 79 -3.27 -3.35 11.48
CA ILE A 79 -4.68 -3.74 11.54
C ILE A 79 -4.82 -4.91 12.53
N ALA A 80 -5.17 -4.57 13.77
CA ALA A 80 -5.52 -5.55 14.79
C ALA A 80 -7.01 -5.91 14.67
N PRO A 81 -7.36 -7.21 14.62
CA PRO A 81 -8.75 -7.62 14.67
C PRO A 81 -9.32 -7.36 16.08
N SER A 82 -10.56 -6.86 16.14
CA SER A 82 -11.30 -6.77 17.39
C SER A 82 -11.69 -8.19 17.79
N THR A 83 -11.01 -8.77 18.78
CA THR A 83 -11.44 -10.03 19.39
C THR A 83 -12.76 -9.77 20.12
N ALA A 84 -13.87 -10.15 19.48
CA ALA A 84 -15.14 -10.39 20.14
C ALA A 84 -15.20 -11.84 20.63
#